data_AF-A0A7S1GMA2-F1
#
_entry.id   AF-A0A7S1GMA2-F1
#
_cell.length_a   1.000
_cell.length_b   1.000
_cell.length_c   1.000
_cell.angle_alpha   90.00
_cell.angle_beta   90.00
_cell.angle_gamma   90.00
#
_symmetry.space_group_name_H-M   'P 1'
#
loop_
_entity.id
_entity.type
_entity.pdbx_description
1 polymer ?
#
loop_
_entity_poly.entity_id
_entity_poly.type
_entity_poly.pdbx_seq_one_letter_code
_entity_poly.pdbx_strand_id
1 'polypeptide(L)'
;NILSLFEVGLGMVTVNPGAQLTLLGYQFFVFMFAALYTANLAAYLSQVAINTDVNSLDDIVQNNYRVCIQRRRIHFMTSKFPQMSPSHFVTDPSDGLPGFIDVKGREGATDLAMNQVNFPKAQGGDPRFCHAAIVGEEDVLAAKARSQNCNLVVVGNTLVTEEVGLP
;
A
#
# COMPACT_ATOMS: atom_id res chain seq x y z
N ASN A 1 20.56 -20.13 23.33
CA ASN A 1 21.98 -19.77 23.51
C ASN A 1 22.84 -20.30 22.36
N ILE A 2 22.79 -19.65 21.19
CA ILE A 2 23.62 -19.99 20.02
C ILE A 2 25.12 -19.73 20.27
N LEU A 3 25.44 -18.81 21.18
CA LEU A 3 26.82 -18.53 21.63
C LEU A 3 27.56 -19.76 22.17
N SER A 4 26.85 -20.70 22.83
CA SER A 4 27.46 -21.92 23.37
C SER A 4 27.95 -22.91 22.30
N LEU A 5 27.39 -22.85 21.09
CA LEU A 5 27.86 -23.67 19.95
C LEU A 5 29.18 -23.15 19.37
N PHE A 6 29.48 -21.85 19.54
CA PHE A 6 30.73 -21.24 19.11
C PHE A 6 31.87 -21.44 20.12
N GLU A 7 31.58 -21.40 21.41
CA GLU A 7 32.59 -21.60 22.46
C GLU A 7 33.12 -23.03 22.52
N VAL A 8 32.28 -24.04 22.26
CA VAL A 8 32.70 -25.46 22.35
C VAL A 8 33.58 -25.87 21.15
N GLY A 9 33.48 -25.19 20.00
CA GLY A 9 34.25 -25.53 18.80
C GLY A 9 35.69 -25.01 18.78
N LEU A 10 35.98 -23.91 19.49
CA LEU A 10 37.33 -23.31 19.54
C LEU A 10 38.22 -23.87 20.66
N GLY A 11 37.63 -24.57 21.64
CA GLY A 11 38.35 -25.11 22.80
C GLY A 11 38.96 -26.51 22.62
N MET A 12 38.58 -27.25 21.58
CA MET A 12 39.15 -28.57 21.28
C MET A 12 40.06 -28.48 20.06
N VAL A 13 41.36 -28.27 20.31
CA VAL A 13 42.41 -28.35 19.28
C VAL A 13 42.49 -29.80 18.81
N THR A 14 41.81 -30.10 17.70
CA THR A 14 42.02 -31.38 17.01
C THR A 14 43.40 -31.36 16.36
N VAL A 15 44.25 -32.33 16.71
CA VAL A 15 45.66 -32.40 16.25
C VAL A 15 45.76 -32.79 14.77
N ASN A 16 44.65 -33.21 14.15
CA ASN A 16 44.62 -33.67 12.75
C ASN A 16 44.07 -32.56 11.81
N PRO A 17 44.86 -32.10 10.82
CA PRO A 17 44.44 -31.02 9.90
C PRO A 17 43.17 -31.33 9.11
N GLY A 18 42.90 -32.61 8.81
CA GLY A 18 41.66 -33.02 8.14
C GLY A 18 40.40 -32.78 8.99
N ALA A 19 40.50 -32.98 10.31
CA ALA A 19 39.39 -32.75 11.24
C ALA A 19 39.13 -31.25 11.50
N GLN A 20 40.17 -30.42 11.39
CA GLN A 20 40.04 -28.96 11.49
C GLN A 20 39.26 -28.39 10.30
N LEU A 21 39.53 -28.87 9.08
CA LEU A 21 38.82 -28.43 7.86
C LEU A 21 37.33 -28.79 7.89
N THR A 22 36.98 -29.99 8.35
CA THR A 22 35.57 -30.39 8.45
C THR A 22 34.83 -29.62 9.54
N LEU A 23 35.49 -29.31 10.66
CA LEU A 23 34.92 -28.49 11.72
C LEU A 23 34.65 -27.04 11.26
N LEU A 24 35.60 -26.43 10.54
CA LEU A 24 35.44 -25.10 9.94
C LEU A 24 34.30 -25.07 8.92
N GLY A 25 34.20 -26.11 8.07
CA GLY A 25 33.11 -26.24 7.11
C GLY A 25 31.73 -26.34 7.79
N TYR A 26 31.63 -27.10 8.87
CA TYR A 26 30.39 -27.20 9.64
C TYR A 26 30.00 -25.88 10.32
N GLN A 27 30.97 -25.17 10.91
CA GLN A 27 30.73 -23.85 11.51
C GLN A 27 30.29 -22.82 10.47
N PHE A 28 30.93 -22.80 9.30
CA PHE A 28 30.55 -21.93 8.18
C PHE A 28 29.13 -22.25 7.69
N PHE A 29 28.78 -23.53 7.57
CA PHE A 29 27.45 -23.96 7.16
C PHE A 29 26.38 -23.49 8.16
N VAL A 30 26.58 -23.73 9.46
CA VAL A 30 25.64 -23.28 10.50
C VAL A 30 25.50 -21.74 10.49
N PHE A 31 26.60 -21.02 10.30
CA PHE A 31 26.57 -19.56 10.19
C PHE A 31 25.76 -19.08 8.99
N MET A 32 25.90 -19.72 7.83
CA MET A 32 25.15 -19.38 6.62
C MET A 32 23.63 -19.55 6.83
N PHE A 33 23.20 -20.65 7.46
CA PHE A 33 21.79 -20.87 7.76
C PHE A 33 21.24 -19.85 8.78
N ALA A 34 22.01 -19.52 9.81
CA ALA A 34 21.64 -18.49 10.77
C ALA A 34 21.51 -17.11 10.11
N ALA A 35 22.42 -16.77 9.20
CA ALA A 35 22.38 -15.52 8.44
C ALA A 35 21.15 -15.45 7.52
N LEU A 36 20.85 -16.52 6.78
CA LEU A 36 19.66 -16.60 5.92
C LEU A 36 18.36 -16.49 6.71
N TYR A 37 18.26 -17.18 7.86
CA TYR A 37 17.10 -17.06 8.73
C TYR A 37 16.90 -15.64 9.24
N THR A 38 17.99 -14.99 9.66
CA THR A 38 17.95 -13.60 10.15
C THR A 38 17.60 -12.62 9.03
N ALA A 39 18.10 -12.83 7.81
CA ALA A 39 17.77 -12.02 6.64
C ALA A 39 16.28 -12.13 6.26
N ASN A 40 15.74 -13.35 6.25
CA ASN A 40 14.32 -13.58 5.96
C ASN A 40 13.42 -12.98 7.05
N LEU A 41 13.81 -13.12 8.32
CA LEU A 41 13.08 -12.51 9.44
C LEU A 41 13.14 -10.99 9.37
N ALA A 42 14.30 -10.41 9.05
CA ALA A 42 14.46 -8.97 8.88
C ALA A 42 13.63 -8.46 7.68
N ALA A 43 13.55 -9.23 6.59
CA ALA A 43 12.69 -8.91 5.46
C ALA A 43 11.20 -8.94 5.87
N TYR A 44 10.80 -9.94 6.65
CA TYR A 44 9.42 -10.04 7.15
C TYR A 44 9.07 -8.92 8.13
N LEU A 45 9.98 -8.55 9.04
CA LEU A 45 9.77 -7.48 10.02
C LEU A 45 9.91 -6.07 9.43
N SER A 46 10.65 -5.90 8.35
CA SER A 46 10.75 -4.63 7.61
C SER A 46 9.60 -4.42 6.64
N GLN A 47 8.82 -5.47 6.33
CA GLN A 47 7.51 -5.29 5.72
C GLN A 47 6.58 -4.66 6.75
N VAL A 48 6.42 -3.34 6.66
CA VAL A 48 5.30 -2.66 7.30
C VAL A 48 4.04 -3.29 6.71
N ALA A 49 3.34 -4.11 7.49
CA ALA A 49 2.03 -4.62 7.14
C ALA A 49 1.08 -3.42 7.09
N ILE A 50 1.08 -2.72 5.95
CA ILE A 50 0.12 -1.67 5.71
C ILE A 50 -1.20 -2.42 5.42
N ASN A 51 -1.99 -2.67 6.46
CA ASN A 51 -3.38 -3.09 6.31
C ASN A 51 -4.14 -1.89 5.72
N THR A 52 -4.00 -1.69 4.41
CA THR A 52 -4.59 -0.57 3.65
C THR A 52 -5.89 -0.95 2.96
N ASP A 53 -6.49 -2.08 3.32
CA ASP A 53 -7.51 -2.66 2.48
C ASP A 53 -8.87 -2.05 2.80
N VAL A 54 -9.23 -1.02 2.03
CA VAL A 54 -10.61 -0.55 1.91
C VAL A 54 -11.29 -1.48 0.91
N ASN A 55 -11.89 -2.56 1.40
CA ASN A 55 -12.45 -3.62 0.55
C ASN A 55 -13.82 -3.25 -0.03
N SER A 56 -14.56 -2.40 0.68
CA SER A 56 -15.93 -2.05 0.33
C SER A 56 -16.24 -0.58 0.61
N LEU A 57 -17.33 -0.08 0.00
CA LEU A 57 -17.85 1.25 0.32
C LEU A 57 -18.35 1.33 1.77
N ASP A 58 -18.81 0.22 2.33
CA ASP A 58 -19.28 0.15 3.71
C ASP A 58 -18.13 0.31 4.70
N ASP A 59 -16.93 -0.21 4.38
CA ASP A 59 -15.73 0.02 5.20
C ASP A 59 -15.38 1.50 5.29
N ILE A 60 -15.62 2.26 4.22
CA ILE A 60 -15.38 3.71 4.18
C ILE A 60 -16.30 4.42 5.17
N VAL A 61 -17.59 4.06 5.17
CA VAL A 61 -18.58 4.69 6.03
C VAL A 61 -18.38 4.28 7.48
N GLN A 62 -18.18 2.98 7.75
CA GLN A 62 -18.01 2.45 9.11
C GLN A 62 -16.74 2.97 9.79
N ASN A 63 -15.63 3.07 9.05
CA ASN A 63 -14.36 3.54 9.59
C ASN A 63 -14.15 5.04 9.38
N ASN A 64 -15.15 5.76 8.86
CA ASN A 64 -15.08 7.18 8.55
C ASN A 64 -13.85 7.54 7.68
N TYR A 65 -13.54 6.70 6.71
CA TYR A 65 -12.42 6.94 5.80
C TYR A 65 -12.74 8.08 4.83
N ARG A 66 -11.69 8.82 4.52
CA ARG A 66 -11.69 9.91 3.55
C ARG A 66 -11.36 9.41 2.15
N VAL A 67 -12.10 9.89 1.17
CA VAL A 67 -12.04 9.44 -0.22
C VAL A 67 -11.71 10.59 -1.16
N CYS A 68 -10.80 10.34 -2.10
CA CYS A 68 -10.55 11.25 -3.22
C CYS A 68 -11.47 10.90 -4.39
N ILE A 69 -12.16 11.90 -4.95
CA ILE A 69 -13.03 11.71 -6.12
C ILE A 69 -13.05 12.99 -6.94
N GLN A 70 -13.31 12.87 -8.24
CA GLN A 70 -13.61 14.02 -9.08
C GLN A 70 -14.95 14.65 -8.71
N ARG A 71 -14.99 15.99 -8.59
CA ARG A 71 -16.19 16.71 -8.14
C ARG A 71 -17.44 16.42 -8.98
N ARG A 72 -17.27 16.25 -10.30
CA ARG A 72 -18.38 15.92 -11.23
C ARG A 72 -19.09 14.61 -10.87
N ARG A 73 -18.38 13.64 -10.29
CA ARG A 73 -18.92 12.32 -9.93
C ARG A 73 -19.51 12.29 -8.51
N ILE A 74 -19.33 13.32 -7.68
CA ILE A 74 -19.88 13.36 -6.31
C ILE A 74 -21.40 13.29 -6.30
N HIS A 75 -22.07 14.04 -7.17
CA HIS A 75 -23.54 14.03 -7.25
C HIS A 75 -24.09 12.65 -7.65
N PHE A 76 -23.37 11.92 -8.49
CA PHE A 76 -23.73 10.56 -8.86
C PHE A 76 -23.50 9.58 -7.70
N MET A 77 -22.35 9.68 -7.02
CA MET A 77 -22.05 8.80 -5.88
C MET A 77 -23.02 9.00 -4.72
N THR A 78 -23.33 10.25 -4.38
CA THR A 78 -24.27 10.58 -3.28
C THR A 78 -25.71 10.21 -3.60
N SER A 79 -26.10 10.18 -4.88
CA SER A 79 -27.45 9.72 -5.28
C SER A 79 -27.57 8.19 -5.29
N LYS A 80 -26.52 7.47 -5.67
CA LYS A 80 -26.48 5.99 -5.65
C LYS A 80 -26.25 5.42 -4.24
N PHE A 81 -25.48 6.11 -3.40
CA PHE A 81 -25.09 5.66 -2.07
C PHE A 81 -25.41 6.73 -1.01
N PRO A 82 -26.66 6.78 -0.49
CA PRO A 82 -27.08 7.78 0.47
C PRO A 82 -26.34 7.71 1.82
N GLN A 83 -25.71 6.57 2.12
CA GLN A 83 -24.84 6.41 3.29
C GLN A 83 -23.55 7.25 3.22
N MET A 84 -23.17 7.72 2.03
CA MET A 84 -21.96 8.49 1.81
C MET A 84 -22.27 9.99 1.87
N SER A 85 -22.02 10.60 3.04
CA SER A 85 -22.11 12.05 3.22
C SER A 85 -21.02 12.80 2.44
N PRO A 86 -21.26 14.04 1.96
CA PRO A 86 -20.25 14.90 1.37
C PRO A 86 -19.01 15.13 2.24
N SER A 87 -19.12 14.93 3.57
CA SER A 87 -18.03 15.04 4.53
C SER A 87 -16.94 13.98 4.40
N HIS A 88 -17.21 12.85 3.72
CA HIS A 88 -16.21 11.82 3.47
C HIS A 88 -15.26 12.17 2.33
N PHE A 89 -15.57 13.18 1.52
CA PHE A 89 -14.73 13.56 0.39
C PHE A 89 -13.66 14.57 0.80
N VAL A 90 -12.44 14.32 0.36
CA VAL A 90 -11.33 15.26 0.54
C VAL A 90 -11.61 16.55 -0.23
N THR A 91 -11.28 17.68 0.38
CA THR A 91 -11.38 19.00 -0.26
C THR A 91 -10.19 19.24 -1.18
N ASP A 92 -10.46 19.80 -2.35
CA ASP A 92 -9.40 20.18 -3.29
C ASP A 92 -8.57 21.34 -2.70
N PRO A 93 -7.22 21.25 -2.70
CA PRO A 93 -6.36 22.33 -2.23
C PRO A 93 -6.49 23.64 -3.03
N SER A 94 -7.06 23.58 -4.23
CA SER A 94 -7.16 24.72 -5.15
C SER A 94 -8.32 25.66 -4.78
N ASP A 95 -9.45 25.12 -4.32
CA ASP A 95 -10.68 25.87 -4.06
C ASP A 95 -11.37 25.55 -2.73
N GLY A 96 -10.86 24.58 -1.97
CA GLY A 96 -11.37 24.22 -0.64
C GLY A 96 -12.73 23.51 -0.64
N LEU A 97 -13.23 23.09 -1.79
CA LEU A 97 -14.52 22.41 -1.94
C LEU A 97 -14.31 20.88 -2.08
N PRO A 98 -15.32 20.05 -1.71
CA PRO A 98 -15.18 18.60 -1.77
C PRO A 98 -15.01 18.09 -3.21
N GLY A 99 -14.05 17.18 -3.39
CA GLY A 99 -13.69 16.59 -4.67
C GLY A 99 -12.82 17.49 -5.55
N PHE A 100 -11.98 16.85 -6.36
CA PHE A 100 -11.01 17.51 -7.21
C PHE A 100 -11.64 18.05 -8.49
N ILE A 101 -11.24 19.26 -8.88
CA ILE A 101 -11.58 19.86 -10.18
C ILE A 101 -10.42 19.70 -11.14
N ASP A 102 -10.75 19.47 -12.41
CA ASP A 102 -9.78 19.58 -13.49
C ASP A 102 -9.57 21.08 -13.80
N VAL A 103 -8.49 21.63 -13.26
CA VAL A 103 -8.08 23.00 -13.52
C VAL A 103 -7.21 23.00 -14.78
N LYS A 104 -7.83 23.34 -15.92
CA LYS A 104 -7.22 23.63 -17.24
C LYS A 104 -6.91 22.43 -18.15
N GLY A 105 -7.86 21.52 -18.38
CA GLY A 105 -7.83 20.60 -19.53
C GLY A 105 -6.58 19.72 -19.61
N ARG A 106 -5.92 19.52 -18.47
CA ARG A 106 -4.92 18.48 -18.27
C ARG A 106 -5.67 17.30 -17.68
N GLU A 107 -5.17 16.09 -17.87
CA GLU A 107 -5.70 14.85 -17.28
C GLU A 107 -5.61 14.81 -15.73
N GLY A 108 -5.84 15.93 -15.04
CA GLY A 108 -5.26 16.22 -13.73
C GLY A 108 -6.15 15.89 -12.56
N ALA A 109 -7.48 15.89 -12.67
CA ALA A 109 -8.33 15.65 -11.50
C ALA A 109 -8.21 14.20 -11.00
N THR A 110 -8.20 13.24 -11.93
CA THR A 110 -8.03 11.82 -11.62
C THR A 110 -6.59 11.55 -11.16
N ASP A 111 -5.60 12.07 -11.88
CA ASP A 111 -4.19 11.95 -11.48
C ASP A 111 -3.93 12.58 -10.10
N LEU A 112 -4.52 13.74 -9.79
CA LEU A 112 -4.41 14.37 -8.48
C LEU A 112 -5.09 13.53 -7.40
N ALA A 113 -6.28 13.01 -7.66
CA ALA A 113 -6.98 12.12 -6.74
C ALA A 113 -6.16 10.86 -6.44
N MET A 114 -5.55 10.26 -7.46
CA MET A 114 -4.70 9.07 -7.32
C MET A 114 -3.38 9.38 -6.59
N ASN A 115 -2.74 10.51 -6.90
CA ASN A 115 -1.49 10.93 -6.24
C ASN A 115 -1.67 11.31 -4.76
N GLN A 116 -2.89 11.65 -4.34
CA GLN A 116 -3.21 11.97 -2.94
C GLN A 116 -3.67 10.77 -2.12
N VAL A 117 -3.70 9.55 -2.71
CA VAL A 117 -3.94 8.32 -1.95
C VAL A 117 -2.71 7.96 -1.13
N ASN A 118 -2.82 8.12 0.19
CA ASN A 118 -1.76 7.72 1.11
C ASN A 118 -2.37 7.37 2.47
N PHE A 119 -2.58 6.07 2.70
CA PHE A 119 -3.25 5.58 3.90
C PHE A 119 -2.56 6.01 5.21
N PRO A 120 -1.23 5.89 5.39
CA PRO A 120 -0.57 6.36 6.61
C PRO A 120 -0.73 7.85 6.88
N LYS A 121 -0.61 8.70 5.85
CA LYS A 121 -0.76 10.16 6.01
C LYS A 121 -2.22 10.55 6.23
N ALA A 122 -3.14 9.84 5.61
CA ALA A 122 -4.57 10.03 5.82
C ALA A 122 -4.97 9.62 7.25
N GLN A 123 -4.41 8.55 7.80
CA GLN A 123 -4.65 8.16 9.19
C GLN A 123 -3.98 9.12 10.19
N GLY A 124 -2.85 9.72 9.80
CA GLY A 124 -2.18 10.80 10.53
C GLY A 124 -2.95 12.13 10.58
N GLY A 125 -4.13 12.21 9.96
CA GLY A 125 -5.04 13.35 10.06
C GLY A 125 -4.80 14.48 9.03
N ASP A 126 -3.85 14.33 8.11
CA ASP A 126 -3.58 15.37 7.11
C ASP A 126 -4.78 15.48 6.14
N PRO A 127 -5.46 16.64 6.03
CA PRO A 127 -6.64 16.84 5.19
C PRO A 127 -6.38 16.68 3.69
N ARG A 128 -5.11 16.67 3.26
CA ARG A 128 -4.72 16.56 1.86
C ARG A 128 -4.63 15.12 1.35
N PHE A 129 -4.67 14.13 2.23
CA PHE A 129 -4.51 12.73 1.82
C PHE A 129 -5.78 11.93 2.06
N CYS A 130 -6.05 10.99 1.15
CA CYS A 130 -7.17 10.06 1.25
C CYS A 130 -6.70 8.62 1.48
N HIS A 131 -7.63 7.81 1.99
CA HIS A 131 -7.42 6.38 2.21
C HIS A 131 -7.70 5.59 0.93
N ALA A 132 -8.64 6.08 0.10
CA ALA A 132 -9.00 5.49 -1.18
C ALA A 132 -9.33 6.58 -2.21
N ALA A 133 -9.22 6.27 -3.49
CA ALA A 133 -9.70 7.11 -4.59
C ALA A 133 -10.76 6.36 -5.41
N ILE A 134 -11.81 7.08 -5.80
CA ILE A 134 -12.85 6.60 -6.72
C ILE A 134 -12.58 7.25 -8.08
N VAL A 135 -12.29 6.40 -9.07
CA VAL A 135 -11.87 6.80 -10.41
C VAL A 135 -12.55 5.93 -11.47
N GLY A 136 -12.58 6.38 -12.73
CA GLY A 136 -13.13 5.59 -13.83
C GLY A 136 -12.26 4.36 -14.13
N GLU A 137 -12.87 3.30 -14.64
CA GLU A 137 -12.14 2.07 -14.99
C GLU A 137 -11.11 2.34 -16.09
N GLU A 138 -11.47 3.17 -17.06
CA GLU A 138 -10.60 3.68 -18.12
C GLU A 138 -9.33 4.36 -17.55
N ASP A 139 -9.49 5.17 -16.51
CA ASP A 139 -8.40 5.92 -15.90
C ASP A 139 -7.49 5.00 -15.07
N VAL A 140 -8.06 3.98 -14.40
CA VAL A 140 -7.27 2.95 -13.69
C VAL A 140 -6.40 2.18 -14.66
N LEU A 141 -6.96 1.78 -15.80
CA LEU A 141 -6.24 1.06 -16.85
C LEU A 141 -5.14 1.95 -17.47
N ALA A 142 -5.43 3.23 -17.70
CA ALA A 142 -4.45 4.20 -18.19
C ALA A 142 -3.30 4.43 -17.19
N ALA A 143 -3.60 4.58 -15.90
CA ALA A 143 -2.61 4.74 -14.85
C ALA A 143 -1.70 3.50 -14.73
N LYS A 144 -2.28 2.30 -14.82
CA LYS A 144 -1.56 1.03 -14.84
C LYS A 144 -0.63 0.92 -16.06
N ALA A 145 -1.09 1.33 -17.23
CA ALA A 145 -0.29 1.31 -18.46
C ALA A 145 0.91 2.26 -18.40
N ARG A 146 0.81 3.37 -17.66
CA ARG A 146 1.90 4.36 -17.49
C ARG A 146 3.01 3.89 -16.54
N SER A 147 2.89 2.70 -15.93
CA SER A 147 3.80 2.20 -14.89
C SER A 147 4.04 3.21 -13.76
N GLN A 148 3.08 4.13 -13.57
CA GLN A 148 3.09 4.99 -12.40
C GLN A 148 2.80 4.06 -11.24
N ASN A 149 3.84 3.79 -10.46
CA ASN A 149 3.77 3.17 -9.16
C ASN A 149 2.99 4.09 -8.20
N CYS A 150 1.73 4.39 -8.51
CA CYS A 150 0.76 4.48 -7.44
C CYS A 150 0.93 3.18 -6.64
N ASN A 151 0.82 3.25 -5.32
CA ASN A 151 0.81 2.07 -4.47
C ASN A 151 -0.50 1.30 -4.73
N LEU A 152 -0.69 0.83 -5.97
CA LEU A 152 -1.81 0.11 -6.58
C LEU A 152 -1.80 -1.35 -6.15
N VAL A 153 -1.27 -1.63 -4.96
CA VAL A 153 -1.30 -2.97 -4.36
C VAL A 153 -2.74 -3.42 -4.17
N VAL A 154 -3.71 -2.50 -4.22
CA VAL A 154 -5.15 -2.79 -4.23
C VAL A 154 -5.83 -1.96 -5.33
N VAL A 155 -6.02 -2.56 -6.51
CA VAL A 155 -7.08 -2.11 -7.41
C VAL A 155 -8.38 -2.65 -6.81
N GLY A 156 -9.17 -1.76 -6.21
CA GLY A 156 -10.45 -2.13 -5.61
C GLY A 156 -11.44 -2.66 -6.63
N ASN A 157 -12.48 -3.35 -6.15
CA ASN A 157 -13.54 -3.88 -7.00
C ASN A 157 -14.34 -2.75 -7.67
N THR A 158 -14.85 -3.01 -8.88
CA THR A 158 -15.77 -2.11 -9.57
C THR A 158 -17.00 -1.86 -8.70
N LEU A 159 -17.21 -0.61 -8.29
CA LEU A 159 -18.32 -0.23 -7.41
C LEU A 159 -19.64 -0.09 -8.16
N VAL A 160 -19.59 0.51 -9.35
CA VAL A 160 -20.75 0.74 -10.23
C VAL A 160 -20.26 0.78 -11.68
N THR A 161 -20.97 0.10 -12.58
CA THR A 161 -20.81 0.27 -14.02
C THR A 161 -21.82 1.33 -14.49
N GLU A 162 -21.32 2.40 -15.10
CA GLU A 162 -22.16 3.42 -15.74
C GLU A 162 -22.39 3.02 -17.19
N GLU A 163 -23.56 2.46 -17.52
CA GLU A 163 -23.96 2.23 -18.90
C GLU A 163 -24.42 3.55 -19.51
N VAL A 164 -23.53 4.24 -20.20
CA VAL A 164 -23.87 5.43 -20.99
C VAL A 164 -24.31 4.97 -22.38
N GLY A 165 -25.60 4.65 -22.52
CA GLY A 165 -26.25 4.37 -23.81
C GLY A 165 -27.10 5.55 -24.27
N LEU A 166 -27.10 5.84 -25.58
CA LEU A 166 -28.23 6.55 -26.19
C LEU A 166 -29.44 5.59 -26.18
N PRO A 167 -30.65 6.06 -25.82
CA PRO A 167 -31.86 5.22 -25.81
C PRO A 167 -32.17 4.61 -27.18
#